data_AF-A0AAW0KJD0-F1
#
_entry.id   AF-A0AAW0KJD0-F1
#
_cell.length_a   1.000
_cell.length_b   1.000
_cell.length_c   1.000
_cell.angle_alpha   90.00
_cell.angle_beta   90.00
_cell.angle_gamma   90.00
#
_symmetry.space_group_name_H-M   'P 1'
#
loop_
_entity.id
_entity.type
_entity.pdbx_description
1 polymer ?
#
loop_
_entity_poly.entity_id
_entity_poly.type
_entity_poly.pdbx_seq_one_letter_code
_entity_poly.pdbx_strand_id
1 'polypeptide(L)'
;MMKGVPYLVTVVILALAFSLASAYDPSPLALAFSLTCSLLFVNGKFCKDPAYVIASDFFFPGVNIPGNIAANKLGSSVNLVNVDKLPGLNTLGISLARLDFAPYGLNPPHIHPRGTELLVVMEGTLLVGLVTSNPNKLFTKVLNKGDVFVFPIGIIHFHFNIGQTNAVAFAGLSSQNPGLITIANAIFGSNPPINTDVLAKAFQIRRVLVIPQDRDSISSNMMKGVPYLFTVAILALATTLVSAYDPSPLQDFCVAINNTDSAGMYMVPPTFLFIYLFLFFLTSWKSTCPLIISRT
;
A
#
# COMPACT_ATOMS: atom_id res chain seq x y z
N MET A 1 -19.43 49.56 -9.38
CA MET A 1 -18.64 49.15 -8.20
C MET A 1 -18.69 47.64 -8.03
N MET A 2 -17.61 46.96 -8.41
CA MET A 2 -17.47 45.50 -8.30
C MET A 2 -17.17 45.11 -6.84
N LYS A 3 -18.19 44.69 -6.09
CA LYS A 3 -18.02 44.16 -4.72
C LYS A 3 -17.84 42.63 -4.67
N GLY A 4 -17.78 41.94 -5.83
CA GLY A 4 -17.71 40.47 -5.90
C GLY A 4 -16.32 39.86 -6.09
N VAL A 5 -15.35 40.65 -6.56
CA VAL A 5 -13.98 40.18 -6.86
C VAL A 5 -13.16 39.79 -5.61
N PRO A 6 -13.20 40.53 -4.48
CA PRO A 6 -12.37 40.15 -3.34
C PRO A 6 -12.82 38.85 -2.70
N TYR A 7 -14.13 38.56 -2.65
CA TYR A 7 -14.68 37.37 -2.01
C TYR A 7 -14.28 36.07 -2.74
N LEU A 8 -14.22 36.13 -4.07
CA LEU A 8 -13.85 34.98 -4.90
C LEU A 8 -12.37 34.63 -4.75
N VAL A 9 -11.51 35.65 -4.60
CA VAL A 9 -10.07 35.47 -4.36
C VAL A 9 -9.82 34.90 -2.96
N THR A 10 -10.55 35.32 -1.92
CA THR A 10 -10.40 34.74 -0.57
C THR A 10 -10.82 33.28 -0.51
N VAL A 11 -11.90 32.90 -1.20
CA VAL A 11 -12.37 31.50 -1.25
C VAL A 11 -11.37 30.59 -1.99
N VAL A 12 -10.76 31.08 -3.07
CA VAL A 12 -9.74 30.32 -3.82
C VAL A 12 -8.44 30.17 -3.02
N ILE A 13 -7.99 31.22 -2.32
CA ILE A 13 -6.79 31.16 -1.47
C ILE A 13 -7.02 30.24 -0.25
N LEU A 14 -8.22 30.25 0.34
CA LEU A 14 -8.57 29.35 1.44
C LEU A 14 -8.65 27.88 0.96
N ALA A 15 -9.18 27.62 -0.24
CA ALA A 15 -9.20 26.28 -0.84
C ALA A 15 -7.79 25.76 -1.19
N LEU A 16 -6.89 26.62 -1.66
CA LEU A 16 -5.48 26.28 -1.92
C LEU A 16 -4.68 26.05 -0.63
N ALA A 17 -5.04 26.73 0.48
CA ALA A 17 -4.36 26.58 1.76
C ALA A 17 -4.63 25.23 2.48
N PHE A 18 -5.67 24.48 2.09
CA PHE A 18 -6.01 23.17 2.67
C PHE A 18 -5.58 21.96 1.79
N SER A 19 -4.75 22.17 0.77
CA SER A 19 -4.37 21.11 -0.17
C SER A 19 -3.08 20.39 0.22
N LEU A 20 -2.99 19.87 1.44
CA LEU A 20 -1.91 18.96 1.85
C LEU A 20 -2.50 17.65 2.35
N ALA A 21 -2.60 16.67 1.45
CA ALA A 21 -2.78 15.27 1.80
C ALA A 21 -1.42 14.58 1.67
N SER A 22 -0.82 14.17 2.78
CA SER A 22 0.28 13.22 2.79
C SER A 22 -0.28 11.84 3.13
N ALA A 23 -0.30 10.92 2.18
CA ALA A 23 -0.62 9.53 2.44
C ALA A 23 0.68 8.75 2.64
N TYR A 24 1.02 8.50 3.90
CA TYR A 24 1.80 7.32 4.32
C TYR A 24 0.85 6.41 5.10
N ASP A 25 1.28 5.23 5.52
CA ASP A 25 0.44 4.31 6.30
C ASP A 25 -0.36 5.12 7.34
N PRO A 26 -1.71 5.06 7.29
CA PRO A 26 -2.51 5.91 8.16
C PRO A 26 -2.09 5.62 9.59
N SER A 27 -1.85 6.67 10.39
CA SER A 27 -1.86 6.55 11.85
C SER A 27 -3.15 5.83 12.27
N PRO A 28 -3.21 5.24 13.47
CA PRO A 28 -4.35 4.45 13.92
C PRO A 28 -5.66 5.28 13.94
N LEU A 29 -6.34 5.31 12.79
CA LEU A 29 -7.76 5.50 12.48
C LEU A 29 -8.03 6.45 11.29
N ALA A 30 -8.81 5.94 10.33
CA ALA A 30 -9.78 6.72 9.58
C ALA A 30 -11.16 6.08 9.84
N LEU A 31 -12.05 6.81 10.51
CA LEU A 31 -13.38 6.33 10.88
C LEU A 31 -14.31 6.38 9.66
N ALA A 32 -14.73 5.23 9.13
CA ALA A 32 -15.76 5.15 8.10
C ALA A 32 -17.08 4.66 8.72
N PHE A 33 -18.06 5.57 8.85
CA PHE A 33 -19.43 5.21 9.25
C PHE A 33 -20.17 4.65 8.03
N SER A 34 -20.66 3.40 8.11
CA SER A 34 -21.61 2.84 7.14
C SER A 34 -22.82 2.26 7.88
N LEU A 35 -24.02 2.61 7.40
CA LEU A 35 -25.32 2.21 7.95
C LEU A 35 -25.79 0.83 7.46
N THR A 36 -24.97 0.07 6.73
CA THR A 36 -25.31 -1.27 6.24
C THR A 36 -24.20 -2.29 6.51
N CYS A 37 -24.57 -3.46 7.06
CA CYS A 37 -23.69 -4.57 7.44
C CYS A 37 -23.13 -5.39 6.26
N SER A 38 -22.79 -4.72 5.16
CA SER A 38 -22.32 -5.38 3.94
C SER A 38 -21.24 -4.54 3.26
N LEU A 39 -20.03 -5.11 3.20
CA LEU A 39 -18.87 -4.71 2.39
C LEU A 39 -18.37 -3.27 2.61
N LEU A 40 -17.91 -2.99 3.83
CA LEU A 40 -17.11 -1.80 4.10
C LEU A 40 -15.66 -2.05 3.64
N PHE A 41 -15.19 -1.27 2.68
CA PHE A 41 -13.77 -1.22 2.30
C PHE A 41 -13.08 -0.12 3.11
N VAL A 42 -12.05 -0.49 3.87
CA VAL A 42 -11.23 0.45 4.64
C VAL A 42 -9.81 0.51 4.07
N ASN A 43 -9.13 1.65 4.28
CA ASN A 43 -7.69 1.72 4.05
C ASN A 43 -6.97 0.97 5.19
N GLY A 44 -6.36 -0.18 4.87
CA GLY A 44 -5.74 -1.08 5.86
C GLY A 44 -6.60 -2.30 6.18
N LYS A 45 -6.77 -2.61 7.47
CA LYS A 45 -7.54 -3.76 7.95
C LYS A 45 -8.41 -3.36 9.14
N PHE A 46 -9.52 -4.06 9.33
CA PHE A 46 -10.37 -3.93 10.53
C PHE A 46 -9.61 -4.35 11.79
N CYS A 47 -9.99 -3.77 12.93
CA CYS A 47 -9.43 -4.10 14.23
C CYS A 47 -10.26 -5.19 14.92
N LYS A 48 -9.57 -6.20 15.45
CA LYS A 48 -10.10 -7.12 16.45
C LYS A 48 -10.53 -6.34 17.69
N ASP A 49 -11.64 -6.73 18.31
CA ASP A 49 -12.04 -6.19 19.61
C ASP A 49 -10.90 -6.42 20.64
N PRO A 50 -10.39 -5.35 21.29
CA PRO A 50 -9.31 -5.43 22.28
C PRO A 50 -9.53 -6.45 23.40
N ALA A 51 -10.78 -6.73 23.77
CA ALA A 51 -11.10 -7.72 24.81
C ALA A 51 -10.70 -9.16 24.42
N TYR A 52 -10.57 -9.46 23.13
CA TYR A 52 -10.18 -10.78 22.62
C TYR A 52 -8.75 -10.83 22.07
N VAL A 53 -8.00 -9.73 22.13
CA VAL A 53 -6.61 -9.68 21.68
C VAL A 53 -5.72 -10.43 22.67
N ILE A 54 -4.83 -11.27 22.13
CA ILE A 54 -3.92 -12.12 22.91
C ILE A 54 -2.49 -12.00 22.38
N ALA A 55 -1.51 -12.44 23.18
CA ALA A 55 -0.09 -12.31 22.83
C ALA A 55 0.28 -12.95 21.47
N SER A 56 -0.41 -14.02 21.06
CA SER A 56 -0.17 -14.65 19.75
C SER A 56 -0.54 -13.77 18.57
N ASP A 57 -1.41 -12.76 18.74
CA ASP A 57 -1.75 -11.80 17.69
C ASP A 57 -0.56 -10.88 17.34
N PHE A 58 0.42 -10.77 18.24
CA PHE A 58 1.66 -9.99 18.10
C PHE A 58 2.90 -10.86 17.88
N PHE A 59 2.73 -12.16 17.61
CA PHE A 59 3.83 -13.10 17.49
C PHE A 59 3.87 -13.78 16.12
N PHE A 60 5.05 -13.80 15.49
CA PHE A 60 5.30 -14.57 14.27
C PHE A 60 6.58 -15.41 14.43
N PRO A 61 6.49 -16.75 14.48
CA PRO A 61 7.66 -17.62 14.59
C PRO A 61 8.34 -17.87 13.24
N GLY A 62 9.55 -18.41 13.26
CA GLY A 62 10.15 -19.04 12.07
C GLY A 62 10.90 -18.11 11.13
N VAL A 63 11.10 -16.84 11.49
CA VAL A 63 11.95 -15.89 10.74
C VAL A 63 13.44 -16.33 10.73
N ASN A 64 13.82 -17.24 11.63
CA ASN A 64 15.13 -17.89 11.63
C ASN A 64 15.28 -18.99 10.55
N ILE A 65 14.19 -19.48 9.97
CA ILE A 65 14.20 -20.57 8.98
C ILE A 65 14.56 -20.00 7.60
N PRO A 66 15.59 -20.52 6.91
CA PRO A 66 15.95 -20.07 5.57
C PRO A 66 14.84 -20.34 4.55
N GLY A 67 14.64 -19.40 3.63
CA GLY A 67 13.78 -19.59 2.46
C GLY A 67 14.37 -20.57 1.44
N ASN A 68 13.53 -21.13 0.57
CA ASN A 68 13.97 -22.05 -0.49
C ASN A 68 14.60 -21.28 -1.67
N ILE A 69 15.92 -21.09 -1.61
CA ILE A 69 16.71 -20.40 -2.64
C ILE A 69 16.89 -21.21 -3.94
N ALA A 70 16.60 -22.52 -3.93
CA ALA A 70 16.67 -23.37 -5.12
C ALA A 70 15.35 -23.37 -5.93
N ALA A 71 14.29 -22.75 -5.41
CA ALA A 71 12.96 -22.75 -6.03
C ALA A 71 12.87 -21.90 -7.31
N ASN A 72 13.81 -20.99 -7.54
CA ASN A 72 13.78 -20.09 -8.69
C ASN A 72 15.19 -19.87 -9.26
N LYS A 73 15.25 -19.45 -10.53
CA LYS A 73 16.50 -19.21 -11.25
C LYS A 73 17.27 -17.98 -10.79
N LEU A 74 16.65 -17.12 -9.97
CA LEU A 74 17.32 -15.95 -9.40
C LEU A 74 18.17 -16.34 -8.20
N GLY A 75 18.00 -17.52 -7.62
CA GLY A 75 18.81 -17.97 -6.49
C GLY A 75 18.58 -17.16 -5.21
N SER A 76 17.41 -16.54 -5.06
CA SER A 76 17.05 -15.74 -3.89
C SER A 76 15.66 -16.09 -3.36
N SER A 77 15.42 -15.88 -2.08
CA SER A 77 14.13 -16.06 -1.43
C SER A 77 13.87 -14.89 -0.49
N VAL A 78 12.65 -14.37 -0.50
CA VAL A 78 12.21 -13.27 0.37
C VAL A 78 10.99 -13.71 1.15
N ASN A 79 11.12 -13.76 2.47
CA ASN A 79 10.01 -14.02 3.39
C ASN A 79 9.58 -12.72 4.07
N LEU A 80 8.63 -12.02 3.47
CA LEU A 80 8.02 -10.80 4.04
C LEU A 80 7.02 -11.17 5.14
N VAL A 81 7.18 -10.57 6.32
CA VAL A 81 6.28 -10.59 7.47
C VAL A 81 5.59 -9.23 7.53
N ASN A 82 4.49 -9.12 6.78
CA ASN A 82 3.62 -7.96 6.72
C ASN A 82 2.36 -8.16 7.59
N VAL A 83 1.45 -7.20 7.58
CA VAL A 83 0.19 -7.26 8.36
C VAL A 83 -0.66 -8.52 8.10
N ASP A 84 -0.55 -9.14 6.93
CA ASP A 84 -1.30 -10.37 6.63
C ASP A 84 -0.72 -11.60 7.33
N LYS A 85 0.58 -11.60 7.67
CA LYS A 85 1.25 -12.68 8.41
C LYS A 85 1.37 -12.40 9.91
N LEU A 86 1.52 -11.13 10.28
CA LEU A 86 1.58 -10.66 11.66
C LEU A 86 0.51 -9.58 11.88
N PRO A 87 -0.71 -9.97 12.25
CA PRO A 87 -1.85 -9.06 12.34
C PRO A 87 -1.66 -7.87 13.30
N GLY A 88 -0.85 -8.05 14.35
CA GLY A 88 -0.47 -6.98 15.28
C GLY A 88 0.32 -5.83 14.65
N LEU A 89 0.78 -5.94 13.39
CA LEU A 89 1.43 -4.83 12.65
C LEU A 89 0.43 -3.79 12.14
N ASN A 90 -0.87 -4.05 12.18
CA ASN A 90 -1.86 -3.12 11.63
C ASN A 90 -1.77 -1.77 12.36
N THR A 91 -1.82 -0.68 11.59
CA THR A 91 -1.66 0.72 12.02
C THR A 91 -0.27 1.12 12.55
N LEU A 92 0.69 0.19 12.65
CA LEU A 92 2.02 0.48 13.21
C LEU A 92 3.05 0.96 12.18
N GLY A 93 2.70 0.96 10.89
CA GLY A 93 3.55 1.54 9.85
C GLY A 93 4.87 0.80 9.61
N ILE A 94 4.99 -0.46 10.01
CA ILE A 94 6.22 -1.25 9.87
C ILE A 94 5.98 -2.70 9.46
N SER A 95 6.97 -3.29 8.79
CA SER A 95 7.06 -4.73 8.53
C SER A 95 8.51 -5.21 8.48
N LEU A 96 8.72 -6.52 8.43
CA LEU A 96 10.04 -7.16 8.41
C LEU A 96 10.12 -8.13 7.24
N ALA A 97 11.27 -8.28 6.59
CA ALA A 97 11.54 -9.36 5.65
C ALA A 97 12.85 -10.05 5.96
N ARG A 98 12.88 -11.38 5.83
CA ARG A 98 14.12 -12.15 5.68
C ARG A 98 14.44 -12.31 4.21
N LEU A 99 15.70 -12.16 3.84
CA LEU A 99 16.21 -12.44 2.51
C LEU A 99 17.32 -13.50 2.61
N ASP A 100 17.22 -14.55 1.81
CA ASP A 100 18.25 -15.58 1.66
C ASP A 100 18.71 -15.61 0.19
N PHE A 101 20.02 -15.76 -0.01
CA PHE A 101 20.65 -15.80 -1.33
C PHE A 101 21.59 -16.98 -1.44
N ALA A 102 21.46 -17.75 -2.52
CA ALA A 102 22.49 -18.67 -3.00
C ALA A 102 23.74 -17.87 -3.44
N PRO A 103 24.91 -18.52 -3.66
CA PRO A 103 26.03 -17.87 -4.31
C PRO A 103 25.57 -17.31 -5.67
N TYR A 104 25.88 -16.04 -5.95
CA TYR A 104 25.41 -15.33 -7.16
C TYR A 104 23.88 -15.20 -7.27
N GLY A 105 23.17 -15.33 -6.15
CA GLY A 105 21.74 -15.07 -6.07
C GLY A 105 21.41 -13.58 -6.20
N LEU A 106 20.30 -13.28 -6.88
CA LEU A 106 19.83 -11.92 -7.17
C LEU A 106 18.42 -11.73 -6.63
N ASN A 107 18.20 -10.70 -5.81
CA ASN A 107 16.89 -10.08 -5.68
C ASN A 107 16.84 -8.96 -6.74
N PRO A 108 16.12 -9.15 -7.86
CA PRO A 108 16.23 -8.32 -9.06
C PRO A 108 15.75 -6.89 -8.81
N PRO A 109 16.01 -5.95 -9.74
CA PRO A 109 15.49 -4.59 -9.63
C PRO A 109 13.99 -4.56 -9.31
N HIS A 110 13.66 -3.91 -8.20
CA HIS A 110 12.29 -3.77 -7.71
C HIS A 110 12.09 -2.44 -6.98
N ILE A 111 10.82 -2.12 -6.69
CA ILE A 111 10.43 -1.01 -5.83
C ILE A 111 9.44 -1.45 -4.76
N HIS A 112 9.48 -0.74 -3.64
CA HIS A 112 8.45 -0.73 -2.61
C HIS A 112 7.65 0.57 -2.75
N PRO A 113 6.43 0.54 -3.33
CA PRO A 113 5.66 1.76 -3.59
C PRO A 113 5.18 2.47 -2.32
N ARG A 114 5.17 1.79 -1.16
CA ARG A 114 4.59 2.30 0.09
C ARG A 114 5.54 2.28 1.29
N GLY A 115 6.77 1.82 1.14
CA GLY A 115 7.72 1.75 2.25
C GLY A 115 9.16 2.01 1.83
N THR A 116 9.90 2.68 2.70
CA THR A 116 11.37 2.71 2.70
C THR A 116 11.86 1.38 3.27
N GLU A 117 12.96 0.85 2.75
CA GLU A 117 13.60 -0.37 3.24
C GLU A 117 14.93 -0.04 3.94
N LEU A 118 15.16 -0.64 5.10
CA LEU A 118 16.43 -0.63 5.82
C LEU A 118 16.95 -2.06 5.93
N LEU A 119 18.00 -2.38 5.17
CA LEU A 119 18.59 -3.70 5.08
C LEU A 119 19.80 -3.81 6.01
N VAL A 120 19.90 -4.91 6.75
CA VAL A 120 21.09 -5.33 7.50
C VAL A 120 21.55 -6.71 7.03
N VAL A 121 22.84 -6.86 6.74
CA VAL A 121 23.42 -8.15 6.36
C VAL A 121 23.80 -8.93 7.61
N MET A 122 23.31 -10.17 7.70
CA MET A 122 23.62 -11.05 8.84
C MET A 122 24.71 -12.07 8.51
N GLU A 123 24.81 -12.49 7.25
CA GLU A 123 25.78 -13.46 6.75
C GLU A 123 26.11 -13.18 5.28
N GLY A 124 27.33 -13.54 4.86
CA GLY A 124 27.79 -13.40 3.48
C GLY A 124 28.11 -11.95 3.07
N THR A 125 28.09 -11.72 1.76
CA THR A 125 28.48 -10.45 1.14
C THR A 125 27.51 -10.08 0.02
N LEU A 126 26.88 -8.92 0.12
CA LEU A 126 25.91 -8.43 -0.87
C LEU A 126 26.43 -7.18 -1.57
N LEU A 127 26.45 -7.20 -2.89
CA LEU A 127 26.43 -5.98 -3.70
C LEU A 127 24.99 -5.47 -3.74
N VAL A 128 24.77 -4.28 -3.19
CA VAL A 128 23.47 -3.61 -3.24
C VAL A 128 23.55 -2.36 -4.10
N GLY A 129 22.42 -1.91 -4.62
CA GLY A 129 22.37 -0.62 -5.28
C GLY A 129 20.98 -0.06 -5.46
N LEU A 130 20.92 1.25 -5.65
CA LEU A 130 19.71 2.02 -5.96
C LEU A 130 19.94 2.97 -7.13
N VAL A 131 18.87 3.31 -7.86
CA VAL A 131 18.92 4.25 -9.00
C VAL A 131 17.97 5.41 -8.74
N THR A 132 18.50 6.63 -8.63
CA THR A 132 17.70 7.83 -8.39
C THR A 132 16.81 8.17 -9.59
N SER A 133 15.73 8.93 -9.36
CA SER A 133 14.74 9.25 -10.42
C SER A 133 15.23 10.25 -11.46
N ASN A 134 16.03 11.26 -11.07
CA ASN A 134 16.62 12.24 -12.00
C ASN A 134 17.85 12.96 -11.39
N PRO A 135 19.06 12.84 -11.98
CA PRO A 135 19.38 11.92 -13.07
C PRO A 135 19.27 10.46 -12.60
N ASN A 136 19.19 9.51 -13.54
CA ASN A 136 19.17 8.05 -13.28
C ASN A 136 20.53 7.55 -12.72
N LYS A 137 20.98 8.12 -11.60
CA LYS A 137 22.29 7.85 -11.01
C LYS A 137 22.22 6.60 -10.16
N LEU A 138 23.11 5.66 -10.47
CA LEU A 138 23.33 4.46 -9.69
C LEU A 138 24.22 4.76 -8.47
N PHE A 139 23.78 4.33 -7.30
CA PHE A 139 24.59 4.23 -6.08
C PHE A 139 24.72 2.77 -5.72
N THR A 140 25.94 2.29 -5.50
CA THR A 140 26.21 0.89 -5.12
C THR A 140 27.16 0.81 -3.94
N LYS A 141 27.02 -0.28 -3.18
CA LYS A 141 27.93 -0.61 -2.09
C LYS A 141 28.00 -2.12 -1.93
N VAL A 142 29.20 -2.62 -1.61
CA VAL A 142 29.38 -3.99 -1.11
C VAL A 142 29.21 -3.95 0.40
N LEU A 143 28.25 -4.73 0.89
CA LEU A 143 27.94 -4.89 2.30
C LEU A 143 28.43 -6.25 2.80
N ASN A 144 29.04 -6.25 3.97
CA ASN A 144 29.44 -7.43 4.72
C ASN A 144 28.54 -7.61 5.95
N LYS A 145 28.69 -8.74 6.65
CA LYS A 145 28.00 -9.00 7.91
C LYS A 145 28.09 -7.80 8.88
N GLY A 146 26.93 -7.32 9.33
CA GLY A 146 26.77 -6.18 10.24
C GLY A 146 26.54 -4.85 9.54
N ASP A 147 26.81 -4.75 8.23
CA ASP A 147 26.60 -3.52 7.48
C ASP A 147 25.11 -3.28 7.22
N VAL A 148 24.73 -1.99 7.18
CA VAL A 148 23.37 -1.52 6.98
C VAL A 148 23.30 -0.61 5.74
N PHE A 149 22.21 -0.71 4.98
CA PHE A 149 21.95 0.17 3.84
C PHE A 149 20.46 0.53 3.74
N VAL A 150 20.17 1.76 3.31
CA VAL A 150 18.80 2.28 3.21
C VAL A 150 18.39 2.48 1.75
N PHE A 151 17.17 2.05 1.42
CA PHE A 151 16.54 2.25 0.12
C PHE A 151 15.30 3.13 0.27
N PRO A 152 15.33 4.38 -0.22
CA PRO A 152 14.18 5.28 -0.13
C PRO A 152 12.94 4.69 -0.82
N ILE A 153 11.78 5.01 -0.27
CA ILE A 153 10.47 4.63 -0.83
C ILE A 153 10.38 4.92 -2.35
N GLY A 154 9.86 3.94 -3.10
CA GLY A 154 9.59 4.07 -4.53
C GLY A 154 10.83 4.10 -5.44
N ILE A 155 12.04 3.95 -4.90
CA ILE A 155 13.28 3.94 -5.68
C ILE A 155 13.65 2.52 -6.13
N ILE A 156 14.04 2.38 -7.40
CA ILE A 156 14.52 1.11 -7.97
C ILE A 156 15.79 0.71 -7.24
N HIS A 157 15.79 -0.49 -6.65
CA HIS A 157 16.96 -1.06 -5.98
C HIS A 157 17.04 -2.57 -6.17
N PHE A 158 18.19 -3.16 -5.82
CA PHE A 158 18.50 -4.58 -5.97
C PHE A 158 19.52 -5.07 -4.94
N HIS A 159 19.57 -6.39 -4.77
CA HIS A 159 20.53 -7.09 -3.91
C HIS A 159 21.14 -8.26 -4.67
N PHE A 160 22.47 -8.34 -4.73
CA PHE A 160 23.17 -9.40 -5.45
C PHE A 160 24.26 -10.01 -4.59
N ASN A 161 24.20 -11.31 -4.34
CA ASN A 161 25.23 -12.02 -3.59
C ASN A 161 26.46 -12.24 -4.46
N ILE A 162 27.52 -11.47 -4.24
CA ILE A 162 28.79 -11.61 -4.97
C ILE A 162 29.74 -12.63 -4.32
N GLY A 163 29.35 -13.19 -3.18
CA GLY A 163 30.12 -14.20 -2.46
C GLY A 163 29.98 -15.59 -3.05
N GLN A 164 30.90 -16.48 -2.66
CA GLN A 164 30.88 -17.90 -3.02
C GLN A 164 30.05 -18.76 -2.06
N THR A 165 29.57 -18.16 -0.96
CA THR A 165 28.70 -18.80 0.04
C THR A 165 27.32 -18.18 0.00
N ASN A 166 26.35 -18.80 0.68
CA ASN A 166 25.05 -18.20 0.89
C ASN A 166 25.19 -16.87 1.66
N ALA A 167 24.23 -15.97 1.45
CA ALA A 167 24.09 -14.72 2.20
C ALA A 167 22.70 -14.61 2.81
N VAL A 168 22.61 -13.97 3.97
CA VAL A 168 21.37 -13.74 4.71
C VAL A 168 21.30 -12.28 5.10
N ALA A 169 20.13 -11.66 4.89
CA ALA A 169 19.87 -10.29 5.31
C ALA A 169 18.46 -10.15 5.89
N PHE A 170 18.26 -9.14 6.72
CA PHE A 170 16.94 -8.70 7.17
C PHE A 170 16.66 -7.29 6.70
N ALA A 171 15.42 -7.02 6.36
CA ALA A 171 14.94 -5.72 5.92
C ALA A 171 13.78 -5.28 6.82
N GLY A 172 13.93 -4.14 7.49
CA GLY A 172 12.81 -3.43 8.10
C GLY A 172 12.19 -2.50 7.06
N LEU A 173 10.86 -2.49 6.92
CA LEU A 173 10.17 -1.62 5.98
C LEU A 173 9.23 -0.67 6.69
N SER A 174 9.20 0.59 6.26
CA SER A 174 8.39 1.67 6.86
C SER A 174 6.91 1.63 6.41
N SER A 175 6.35 0.43 6.27
CA SER A 175 4.91 0.23 6.09
C SER A 175 4.52 -1.18 6.52
N GLN A 176 3.33 -1.34 7.08
CA GLN A 176 2.69 -2.62 7.38
C GLN A 176 2.43 -3.44 6.11
N ASN A 177 2.34 -2.78 4.95
CA ASN A 177 2.21 -3.38 3.63
C ASN A 177 2.98 -2.55 2.59
N PRO A 178 4.31 -2.73 2.49
CA PRO A 178 5.17 -1.91 1.64
C PRO A 178 4.90 -2.07 0.14
N GLY A 179 4.27 -3.19 -0.24
CA GLY A 179 4.07 -3.60 -1.64
C GLY A 179 5.37 -4.01 -2.29
N LEU A 180 5.30 -4.71 -3.43
CA LEU A 180 6.47 -5.11 -4.19
C LEU A 180 6.14 -5.04 -5.68
N ILE A 181 6.99 -4.34 -6.43
CA ILE A 181 6.92 -4.32 -7.89
C ILE A 181 8.30 -4.71 -8.41
N THR A 182 8.45 -5.97 -8.81
CA THR A 182 9.62 -6.43 -9.54
C THR A 182 9.58 -5.91 -10.97
N ILE A 183 10.57 -5.12 -11.36
CA ILE A 183 10.52 -4.33 -12.60
C ILE A 183 10.33 -5.21 -13.83
N ALA A 184 11.14 -6.26 -13.98
CA ALA A 184 11.04 -7.16 -15.13
C ALA A 184 9.67 -7.88 -15.19
N ASN A 185 9.16 -8.37 -14.05
CA ASN A 185 7.87 -9.06 -14.01
C ASN A 185 6.70 -8.11 -14.28
N ALA A 186 6.74 -6.88 -13.76
CA ALA A 186 5.70 -5.89 -14.00
C ALA A 186 5.66 -5.45 -15.48
N ILE A 187 6.81 -5.41 -16.16
CA ILE A 187 6.90 -4.98 -17.56
C ILE A 187 6.59 -6.12 -18.53
N PHE A 188 7.14 -7.32 -18.31
CA PHE A 188 7.09 -8.43 -19.26
C PHE A 188 6.15 -9.56 -18.85
N GLY A 189 5.62 -9.54 -17.62
CA GLY A 189 4.77 -10.60 -17.06
C GLY A 189 3.46 -10.08 -16.47
N SER A 190 3.04 -8.85 -16.79
CA SER A 190 1.74 -8.33 -16.35
C SER A 190 0.58 -9.13 -16.93
N ASN A 191 -0.56 -9.13 -16.23
CA ASN A 191 -1.80 -9.71 -16.72
C ASN A 191 -2.96 -8.70 -16.57
N PRO A 192 -3.57 -8.21 -17.67
CA PRO A 192 -3.20 -8.50 -19.07
C PRO A 192 -1.78 -7.98 -19.43
N PRO A 193 -1.13 -8.55 -20.47
CA PRO A 193 0.21 -8.14 -20.88
C PRO A 193 0.22 -6.72 -21.46
N ILE A 194 1.31 -5.97 -21.23
CA ILE A 194 1.53 -4.67 -21.88
C ILE A 194 1.63 -4.87 -23.40
N ASN A 195 0.99 -3.99 -24.16
CA ASN A 195 1.04 -4.01 -25.62
C ASN A 195 2.49 -4.05 -26.13
N THR A 196 2.78 -5.00 -27.02
CA THR A 196 4.14 -5.26 -27.51
C THR A 196 4.74 -4.11 -28.31
N ASP A 197 3.92 -3.30 -28.99
CA ASP A 197 4.38 -2.10 -29.68
C ASP A 197 4.75 -0.99 -28.70
N VAL A 198 4.05 -0.88 -27.57
CA VAL A 198 4.42 0.02 -26.47
C VAL A 198 5.78 -0.39 -25.90
N LEU A 199 5.98 -1.68 -25.62
CA LEU A 199 7.26 -2.20 -25.11
C LEU A 199 8.38 -2.00 -26.14
N ALA A 200 8.18 -2.37 -27.40
CA ALA A 200 9.19 -2.21 -28.44
C ALA A 200 9.60 -0.74 -28.60
N LYS A 201 8.64 0.17 -28.58
CA LYS A 201 8.90 1.61 -28.64
C LYS A 201 9.61 2.13 -27.40
N ALA A 202 9.17 1.71 -26.20
CA ALA A 202 9.73 2.16 -24.93
C ALA A 202 11.19 1.69 -24.72
N PHE A 203 11.48 0.43 -25.06
CA PHE A 203 12.83 -0.14 -24.96
C PHE A 203 13.72 0.17 -26.17
N GLN A 204 13.18 0.85 -27.19
CA GLN A 204 13.88 1.15 -28.45
C GLN A 204 14.45 -0.11 -29.14
N ILE A 205 13.80 -1.25 -28.95
CA ILE A 205 14.19 -2.51 -29.56
C ILE A 205 13.42 -2.67 -30.88
N ARG A 206 14.14 -3.03 -31.95
CA ARG A 206 13.51 -3.44 -33.20
C ARG A 206 12.78 -4.75 -32.94
N ARG A 207 11.57 -4.95 -33.49
CA ARG A 207 10.80 -6.20 -33.37
C ARG A 207 11.69 -7.39 -33.79
N VAL A 208 12.27 -8.10 -32.83
CA VAL A 208 12.92 -9.40 -33.05
C VAL A 208 12.04 -10.42 -32.33
N LEU A 209 11.07 -10.92 -33.11
CA LEU A 209 10.34 -12.18 -32.98
C LEU A 209 10.17 -12.74 -31.55
N VAL A 210 9.07 -12.35 -30.89
CA VAL A 210 8.25 -13.31 -30.15
C VAL A 210 6.93 -13.41 -30.90
N ILE A 211 6.77 -14.45 -31.74
CA ILE A 211 5.52 -14.79 -32.42
C ILE A 211 4.78 -15.81 -31.54
N PRO A 212 3.49 -15.57 -31.26
CA PRO A 212 2.48 -16.54 -31.68
C PRO A 212 1.66 -15.99 -32.87
N GLN A 213 1.42 -16.87 -33.86
CA GLN A 213 0.48 -16.64 -34.96
C GLN A 213 -0.91 -16.39 -34.37
N ASP A 214 -1.58 -15.31 -34.75
CA ASP A 214 -2.50 -15.35 -35.89
C ASP A 214 -2.89 -13.92 -36.29
N ARG A 215 -3.14 -13.72 -37.59
CA ARG A 215 -3.67 -12.45 -38.12
C ARG A 215 -5.18 -12.55 -38.14
N ASP A 216 -5.86 -11.60 -37.51
CA ASP A 216 -7.14 -11.13 -38.03
C ASP A 216 -7.31 -9.63 -37.84
N SER A 217 -7.85 -9.04 -38.90
CA SER A 217 -8.09 -7.62 -39.15
C SER A 217 -9.12 -7.01 -38.20
N ILE A 218 -8.83 -5.86 -37.60
CA ILE A 218 -9.88 -4.98 -37.06
C ILE A 218 -9.66 -3.54 -37.51
N SER A 219 -10.71 -3.07 -38.18
CA SER A 219 -10.97 -1.73 -38.70
C SER A 219 -10.73 -0.61 -37.69
N SER A 220 -10.03 0.44 -38.12
CA SER A 220 -9.87 1.70 -37.39
C SER A 220 -11.12 2.57 -37.60
N ASN A 221 -12.00 2.65 -36.60
CA ASN A 221 -13.01 3.70 -36.52
C ASN A 221 -12.64 4.70 -35.42
N MET A 222 -12.22 5.88 -35.88
CA MET A 222 -11.88 7.06 -35.11
C MET A 222 -13.18 7.73 -34.62
N MET A 223 -13.46 7.69 -33.31
CA MET A 223 -14.52 8.53 -32.71
C MET A 223 -13.98 9.94 -32.47
N LYS A 224 -14.67 10.93 -33.07
CA LYS A 224 -14.49 12.36 -32.80
C LYS A 224 -15.29 12.71 -31.53
N GLY A 225 -14.60 13.14 -30.48
CA GLY A 225 -15.20 13.70 -29.28
C GLY A 225 -15.60 15.16 -29.48
N VAL A 226 -16.84 15.49 -29.12
CA VAL A 226 -17.39 16.85 -28.97
C VAL A 226 -17.23 17.26 -27.50
N PRO A 227 -16.99 18.55 -27.17
CA PRO A 227 -16.62 18.95 -25.82
C PRO A 227 -17.85 19.08 -24.92
N TYR A 228 -17.86 18.33 -23.82
CA TYR A 228 -18.81 18.53 -22.70
C TYR A 228 -18.01 19.00 -21.48
N LEU A 229 -17.66 20.29 -21.48
CA LEU A 229 -16.75 20.89 -20.50
C LEU A 229 -17.44 21.85 -19.51
N PHE A 230 -18.75 21.73 -19.27
CA PHE A 230 -19.44 22.70 -18.39
C PHE A 230 -20.33 22.14 -17.29
N THR A 231 -20.40 20.84 -17.05
CA THR A 231 -21.22 20.27 -15.96
C THR A 231 -20.45 19.60 -14.83
N VAL A 232 -19.15 19.31 -14.99
CA VAL A 232 -18.34 18.69 -13.92
C VAL A 232 -17.88 19.71 -12.87
N ALA A 233 -17.89 21.01 -13.21
CA ALA A 233 -17.44 22.07 -12.31
C ALA A 233 -18.40 22.37 -11.14
N ILE A 234 -19.66 21.88 -11.19
CA ILE A 234 -20.68 22.21 -10.16
C ILE A 234 -20.85 21.09 -9.12
N LEU A 235 -20.32 19.88 -9.36
CA LEU A 235 -20.40 18.78 -8.37
C LEU A 235 -19.26 18.79 -7.33
N ALA A 236 -18.31 19.73 -7.44
CA ALA A 236 -17.17 19.82 -6.52
C ALA A 236 -17.44 20.62 -5.23
N LEU A 237 -18.63 21.22 -5.05
CA LEU A 237 -18.93 22.12 -3.94
C LEU A 237 -19.72 21.49 -2.78
N ALA A 238 -19.57 20.18 -2.58
CA ALA A 238 -19.98 19.50 -1.35
C ALA A 238 -19.01 18.34 -1.04
N THR A 239 -17.72 18.64 -0.94
CA THR A 239 -16.81 17.75 -0.22
C THR A 239 -16.82 18.20 1.23
N THR A 240 -17.43 17.38 2.08
CA THR A 240 -17.19 17.41 3.51
C THR A 240 -15.69 17.33 3.74
N LEU A 241 -15.19 18.19 4.63
CA LEU A 241 -13.85 18.07 5.19
C LEU A 241 -13.72 16.65 5.80
N VAL A 242 -13.03 15.74 5.12
CA VAL A 242 -12.42 14.60 5.80
C VAL A 242 -11.07 15.11 6.29
N SER A 243 -11.10 15.73 7.45
CA SER A 243 -9.89 15.92 8.25
C SER A 243 -9.66 14.61 8.99
N ALA A 244 -8.66 13.84 8.54
CA ALA A 244 -8.01 12.89 9.43
C ALA A 244 -6.93 13.69 10.19
N TYR A 245 -7.37 14.47 11.17
CA TYR A 245 -6.47 14.90 12.24
C TYR A 245 -6.41 13.73 13.23
N ASP A 246 -5.21 13.40 13.69
CA ASP A 246 -4.91 12.27 14.57
C ASP A 246 -5.25 12.67 16.03
N PRO A 247 -6.46 12.37 16.57
CA PRO A 247 -6.61 12.40 18.02
C PRO A 247 -5.66 11.34 18.58
N SER A 248 -4.94 11.66 19.66
CA SER A 248 -4.08 10.69 20.35
C SER A 248 -4.80 9.32 20.48
N PRO A 249 -4.13 8.19 20.21
CA PRO A 249 -4.78 6.89 20.12
C PRO A 249 -5.61 6.63 21.37
N LEU A 250 -6.92 6.42 21.21
CA LEU A 250 -7.78 5.97 22.31
C LEU A 250 -7.48 4.51 22.70
N GLN A 251 -6.66 3.80 21.92
CA GLN A 251 -6.23 2.41 22.10
C GLN A 251 -4.78 2.25 21.66
N ASP A 252 -4.00 1.47 22.41
CA ASP A 252 -2.57 1.27 22.17
C ASP A 252 -2.26 0.43 20.92
N PHE A 253 -3.22 -0.37 20.44
CA PHE A 253 -3.04 -1.30 19.32
C PHE A 253 -4.32 -1.53 18.52
N CYS A 254 -4.14 -2.01 17.29
CA CYS A 254 -5.20 -2.56 16.45
C CYS A 254 -4.67 -3.85 15.82
N VAL A 255 -5.28 -5.00 16.12
CA VAL A 255 -4.91 -6.29 15.50
C VAL A 255 -5.76 -6.50 14.26
N ALA A 256 -5.15 -6.73 13.10
CA ALA A 256 -5.88 -6.95 11.85
C ALA A 256 -6.79 -8.19 11.89
N ILE A 257 -8.00 -8.07 11.37
CA ILE A 257 -8.89 -9.19 11.07
C ILE A 257 -9.32 -9.16 9.60
N ASN A 258 -9.56 -10.34 9.03
CA ASN A 258 -9.98 -10.49 7.63
C ASN A 258 -11.51 -10.46 7.42
N ASN A 259 -12.31 -10.59 8.49
CA ASN A 259 -13.76 -10.61 8.42
C ASN A 259 -14.38 -9.63 9.42
N THR A 260 -15.49 -8.99 9.04
CA THR A 260 -16.22 -8.01 9.84
C THR A 260 -16.98 -8.64 11.01
N ASP A 261 -17.23 -9.95 10.99
CA ASP A 261 -17.99 -10.67 12.02
C ASP A 261 -17.34 -10.63 13.42
N SER A 262 -16.05 -10.28 13.49
CA SER A 262 -15.28 -10.15 14.74
C SER A 262 -14.75 -8.73 14.97
N ALA A 263 -15.21 -7.75 14.18
CA ALA A 263 -14.79 -6.37 14.30
C ALA A 263 -15.41 -5.75 15.56
N GLY A 264 -14.56 -5.19 16.43
CA GLY A 264 -15.03 -4.38 17.55
C GLY A 264 -15.53 -3.04 17.04
N MET A 265 -16.84 -2.89 16.83
CA MET A 265 -17.44 -1.59 16.55
C MET A 265 -17.59 -0.80 17.85
N TYR A 266 -16.65 0.09 18.13
CA TYR A 266 -16.83 1.12 19.17
C TYR A 266 -17.80 2.20 18.65
N MET A 267 -19.09 2.01 18.93
CA MET A 267 -20.08 3.07 18.79
C MET A 267 -19.85 4.09 19.92
N VAL A 268 -19.33 5.27 19.59
CA VAL A 268 -19.30 6.40 20.53
C VAL A 268 -20.74 6.73 20.92
N PRO A 269 -21.07 6.86 22.22
CA PRO A 269 -22.44 7.13 22.66
C PRO A 269 -22.98 8.40 21.99
N PRO A 270 -24.24 8.41 21.50
CA PRO A 270 -24.79 9.54 20.78
C PRO A 270 -25.24 10.61 21.78
N THR A 271 -24.32 11.29 22.44
CA THR A 271 -24.67 12.48 23.23
C THR A 271 -24.65 13.76 22.40
N PHE A 272 -24.10 13.73 21.18
CA PHE A 272 -24.00 14.90 20.28
C PHE A 272 -24.85 14.82 19.00
N LEU A 273 -25.59 13.73 18.78
CA LEU A 273 -26.37 13.52 17.54
C LEU A 273 -27.89 13.62 17.74
N PHE A 274 -28.36 14.21 18.83
CA PHE A 274 -29.80 14.28 19.14
C PHE A 274 -30.57 15.39 18.42
N ILE A 275 -29.91 16.32 17.73
CA ILE A 275 -30.60 17.46 17.09
C ILE A 275 -30.94 17.21 15.62
N TYR A 276 -30.27 16.28 14.92
CA TYR A 276 -30.46 16.07 13.48
C TYR A 276 -31.29 14.83 13.09
N LEU A 277 -31.56 13.90 14.02
CA LEU A 277 -32.20 12.62 13.71
C LEU A 277 -33.70 12.53 14.06
N PHE A 278 -34.33 13.61 14.53
CA PHE A 278 -35.76 13.59 14.84
C PHE A 278 -36.68 13.65 13.60
N LEU A 279 -36.13 13.85 12.40
CA LEU A 279 -36.89 13.88 11.14
C LEU A 279 -36.76 12.61 10.28
N PHE A 280 -35.91 11.64 10.66
CA PHE A 280 -35.66 10.43 9.85
C PHE A 280 -36.27 9.14 10.42
N PHE A 281 -36.82 9.18 11.64
CA PHE A 281 -37.22 7.96 12.38
C PHE A 281 -38.62 7.40 12.07
N LEU A 282 -39.32 7.87 11.03
CA LEU A 282 -40.68 7.40 10.75
C LEU A 282 -40.82 6.32 9.66
N THR A 283 -39.78 5.87 8.95
CA THR A 283 -40.01 5.04 7.74
C THR A 283 -39.13 3.83 7.46
N SER A 284 -38.24 3.35 8.35
CA SER A 284 -37.52 2.09 8.02
C SER A 284 -37.17 1.24 9.24
N TRP A 285 -38.12 0.38 9.61
CA TRP A 285 -37.88 -0.77 10.49
C TRP A 285 -37.87 -2.03 9.64
N LYS A 286 -36.68 -2.63 9.42
CA LYS A 286 -36.44 -4.06 9.23
C LYS A 286 -34.95 -4.26 8.90
N SER A 287 -34.20 -4.75 9.89
CA SER A 287 -33.01 -5.62 9.82
C SER A 287 -32.10 -5.35 11.03
N THR A 288 -32.52 -5.83 12.21
CA THR A 288 -31.67 -5.84 13.40
C THR A 288 -30.73 -7.04 13.37
N CYS A 289 -29.42 -6.81 13.29
CA CYS A 289 -28.39 -7.77 13.69
C CYS A 289 -28.46 -7.99 15.21
N PRO A 290 -28.11 -9.19 15.72
CA PRO A 290 -28.24 -9.50 17.15
C PRO A 290 -27.28 -8.65 17.98
N LEU A 291 -27.85 -7.94 18.94
CA LEU A 291 -27.16 -7.21 20.00
C LEU A 291 -26.54 -8.23 20.97
N ILE A 292 -25.23 -8.43 20.95
CA ILE A 292 -24.55 -9.16 22.04
C ILE A 292 -24.14 -8.13 23.09
N ILE A 293 -25.02 -7.94 24.07
CA ILE A 293 -24.68 -7.26 25.32
C ILE A 293 -24.02 -8.30 26.22
N SER A 294 -22.71 -8.23 26.43
CA SER A 294 -22.10 -8.87 27.60
C SER A 294 -22.05 -7.86 28.74
N ARG A 295 -22.74 -8.16 29.85
CA ARG A 295 -22.57 -7.45 31.12
C ARG A 295 -21.40 -8.09 31.88
N THR A 296 -20.58 -7.21 32.45
CA THR A 296 -19.46 -7.40 33.41
C THR A 296 -18.25 -8.17 32.92
#